data_AF-A0A6P4ZVD6-F1
#
_entry.id   AF-A0A6P4ZVD6-F1
#
_cell.length_a   1.000
_cell.length_b   1.000
_cell.length_c   1.000
_cell.angle_alpha   90.00
_cell.angle_beta   90.00
_cell.angle_gamma   90.00
#
_symmetry.space_group_name_H-M   'P 1'
#
loop_
_entity.id
_entity.type
_entity.pdbx_description
1 polymer ?
#
loop_
_entity_poly.entity_id
_entity_poly.type
_entity_poly.pdbx_seq_one_letter_code
_entity_poly.pdbx_strand_id
1 'polypeptide(L)'
;MKELTEGRGPGGGLGESREIMTPPDVPMTTEHRAQLRRHYPTLLDNMNTKYVLPVLVSFGVLTPAMEDDILHAGSGTRRDIARELLEMLPTMGDRAFAALCLGLRQGCKQAYLADMLETLPKAKTTAANAESRLKNKDEVIDMGLEIQVKKKDEIIKSLEAKLRHT
;
A
#
# COMPACT_ATOMS: atom_id res chain seq x y z
N MET A 1 -25.51 50.48 49.83
CA MET A 1 -25.51 49.01 49.65
C MET A 1 -24.66 48.76 48.42
N LYS A 2 -23.34 48.49 48.49
CA LYS A 2 -22.65 47.21 48.81
C LYS A 2 -23.27 46.00 48.11
N GLU A 3 -22.67 45.57 46.99
CA GLU A 3 -22.21 44.23 46.55
C GLU A 3 -21.37 44.53 45.27
N LEU A 4 -20.05 44.34 45.10
CA LEU A 4 -19.10 43.24 45.36
C LEU A 4 -19.49 41.90 44.74
N THR A 5 -19.07 41.69 43.49
CA THR A 5 -18.56 40.37 43.10
C THR A 5 -17.44 40.54 42.08
N GLU A 6 -16.24 40.18 42.53
CA GLU A 6 -15.04 39.97 41.74
C GLU A 6 -15.19 38.70 40.87
N GLY A 7 -14.37 38.59 39.82
CA GLY A 7 -13.87 37.27 39.45
C GLY A 7 -13.51 37.06 37.98
N ARG A 8 -12.20 36.83 37.75
CA ARG A 8 -11.59 35.93 36.74
C ARG A 8 -11.96 36.18 35.27
N GLY A 9 -11.05 36.45 34.34
CA GLY A 9 -9.62 36.15 34.22
C GLY A 9 -9.33 35.92 32.72
N PRO A 10 -8.14 36.21 32.19
CA PRO A 10 -7.80 36.02 30.79
C PRO A 10 -7.29 34.60 30.56
N GLY A 11 -7.90 33.88 29.62
CA GLY A 11 -7.46 32.56 29.19
C GLY A 11 -8.43 32.07 28.12
N GLY A 12 -8.02 31.44 27.04
CA GLY A 12 -6.73 30.96 26.58
C GLY A 12 -6.99 30.46 25.16
N GLY A 13 -5.92 30.30 24.39
CA GLY A 13 -6.01 29.96 22.97
C GLY A 13 -6.89 28.77 22.65
N LEU A 14 -7.74 28.95 21.65
CA LEU A 14 -8.13 27.91 20.73
C LEU A 14 -7.52 28.41 19.40
N GLY A 15 -6.30 28.02 19.04
CA GLY A 15 -5.98 26.60 18.88
C GLY A 15 -6.92 26.05 17.82
N GLU A 16 -6.89 26.67 16.64
CA GLU A 16 -7.57 26.21 15.42
C GLU A 16 -6.87 24.93 14.93
N SER A 17 -6.87 23.90 15.78
CA SER A 17 -6.78 22.52 15.35
C SER A 17 -8.09 22.25 14.63
N ARG A 18 -8.12 22.64 13.35
CA ARG A 18 -8.98 22.00 12.36
C ARG A 18 -8.69 20.51 12.47
N GLU A 19 -9.42 19.85 13.35
CA GLU A 19 -9.81 18.47 13.14
C GLU A 19 -10.39 18.46 11.73
N ILE A 20 -9.58 17.99 10.78
CA ILE A 20 -10.03 17.72 9.43
C ILE A 20 -10.95 16.52 9.60
N MET A 21 -12.18 16.78 10.03
CA MET A 21 -13.26 15.82 10.06
C MET A 21 -13.59 15.56 8.58
N THR A 22 -12.78 14.69 7.99
CA THR A 22 -12.94 14.25 6.61
C THR A 22 -14.30 13.56 6.52
N PRO A 23 -15.22 14.10 5.71
CA PRO A 23 -16.59 13.61 5.65
C PRO A 23 -16.60 12.12 5.28
N PRO A 24 -17.56 11.34 5.80
CA PRO A 24 -17.67 9.89 5.60
C PRO A 24 -18.04 9.47 4.16
N ASP A 25 -18.12 10.41 3.20
CA ASP A 25 -18.88 10.24 1.95
C ASP A 25 -18.06 10.20 0.67
N VAL A 26 -16.72 10.10 0.75
CA VAL A 26 -15.93 9.94 -0.48
C VAL A 26 -15.88 8.44 -0.82
N PRO A 27 -16.58 7.98 -1.88
CA PRO A 27 -16.52 6.59 -2.28
C PRO A 27 -15.10 6.23 -2.69
N MET A 28 -14.73 4.97 -2.50
CA MET A 28 -13.37 4.49 -2.76
C MET A 28 -12.94 4.84 -4.19
N THR A 29 -11.68 5.23 -4.39
CA THR A 29 -11.15 5.54 -5.72
C THR A 29 -11.34 4.37 -6.68
N THR A 30 -11.46 4.68 -7.98
CA THR A 30 -11.56 3.67 -9.03
C THR A 30 -10.37 2.71 -9.04
N GLU A 31 -9.19 3.17 -8.67
CA GLU A 31 -7.97 2.38 -8.55
C GLU A 31 -8.05 1.32 -7.45
N HIS A 32 -8.36 1.73 -6.20
CA HIS A 32 -8.52 0.79 -5.09
C HIS A 32 -9.67 -0.19 -5.34
N ARG A 33 -10.78 0.26 -5.93
CA ARG A 33 -11.88 -0.64 -6.34
C ARG A 33 -11.45 -1.64 -7.41
N ALA A 34 -10.65 -1.21 -8.38
CA ALA A 34 -10.11 -2.11 -9.40
C ALA A 34 -9.18 -3.17 -8.77
N GLN A 35 -8.38 -2.80 -7.77
CA GLN A 35 -7.52 -3.76 -7.06
C GLN A 35 -8.32 -4.80 -6.27
N LEU A 36 -9.33 -4.37 -5.53
CA LEU A 36 -10.24 -5.29 -4.84
C LEU A 36 -10.90 -6.26 -5.83
N ARG A 37 -11.38 -5.76 -6.98
CA ARG A 37 -12.00 -6.60 -8.02
C ARG A 37 -11.02 -7.57 -8.66
N ARG A 38 -9.79 -7.11 -8.96
CA ARG A 38 -8.75 -7.93 -9.59
C ARG A 38 -8.34 -9.11 -8.71
N HIS A 39 -8.19 -8.87 -7.41
CA HIS A 39 -7.75 -9.87 -6.44
C HIS A 39 -8.91 -10.52 -5.67
N TYR A 40 -10.15 -10.22 -6.04
CA TYR A 40 -11.37 -10.67 -5.36
C TYR A 40 -11.40 -12.18 -5.12
N PRO A 41 -11.12 -13.05 -6.11
CA PRO A 41 -11.18 -14.51 -5.89
C PRO A 41 -10.15 -14.99 -4.86
N THR A 42 -8.95 -14.43 -4.91
CA THR A 42 -7.85 -14.77 -4.00
C THR A 42 -8.14 -14.31 -2.58
N LEU A 43 -8.67 -13.10 -2.42
CA LEU A 43 -9.07 -12.56 -1.12
C LEU A 43 -10.19 -13.41 -0.51
N LEU A 44 -11.22 -13.71 -1.30
CA LEU A 44 -12.35 -14.53 -0.85
C LEU A 44 -11.93 -15.93 -0.37
N ASP A 45 -10.89 -16.50 -0.98
CA ASP A 45 -10.41 -17.84 -0.65
C ASP A 45 -9.37 -17.89 0.47
N ASN A 46 -8.62 -16.81 0.68
CA ASN A 46 -7.47 -16.81 1.59
C ASN A 46 -7.59 -15.85 2.77
N MET A 47 -8.49 -14.87 2.72
CA MET A 47 -8.67 -13.88 3.79
C MET A 47 -9.28 -14.51 5.04
N ASN A 48 -8.77 -14.11 6.20
CA ASN A 48 -9.31 -14.51 7.50
C ASN A 48 -9.89 -13.26 8.18
N THR A 49 -11.21 -13.13 8.06
CA THR A 49 -11.98 -11.98 8.55
C THR A 49 -11.88 -11.79 10.06
N LYS A 50 -11.56 -12.83 10.84
CA LYS A 50 -11.41 -12.77 12.30
C LYS A 50 -10.35 -11.76 12.76
N TYR A 51 -9.29 -11.58 11.98
CA TYR A 51 -8.22 -10.62 12.31
C TYR A 51 -8.42 -9.26 11.66
N VAL A 52 -9.21 -9.22 10.59
CA VAL A 52 -9.44 -8.02 9.77
C VAL A 52 -10.56 -7.19 10.36
N LEU A 53 -11.71 -7.79 10.71
CA LEU A 53 -12.89 -7.09 11.21
C LEU A 53 -12.62 -6.20 12.43
N PRO A 54 -11.91 -6.66 13.49
CA PRO A 54 -11.62 -5.81 14.64
C PRO A 54 -10.79 -4.57 14.29
N VAL A 55 -9.90 -4.70 13.30
CA VAL A 55 -9.09 -3.57 12.82
C VAL A 55 -10.01 -2.57 12.11
N LEU A 56 -10.90 -3.02 11.22
CA LEU A 56 -11.82 -2.11 10.53
C LEU A 56 -12.77 -1.39 11.49
N VAL A 57 -13.22 -2.06 12.56
CA VAL A 57 -14.04 -1.43 13.61
C VAL A 57 -13.22 -0.39 14.39
N SER A 58 -11.98 -0.73 14.78
CA SER A 58 -11.11 0.22 15.50
C SER A 58 -10.75 1.47 14.68
N PHE A 59 -10.69 1.34 13.36
CA PHE A 59 -10.47 2.45 12.44
C PHE A 59 -11.74 3.22 12.07
N GLY A 60 -12.90 2.83 12.62
CA GLY A 60 -14.19 3.47 12.34
C GLY A 60 -14.68 3.28 10.91
N VAL A 61 -14.14 2.28 10.20
CA VAL A 61 -14.59 1.89 8.85
C VAL A 61 -15.87 1.07 8.93
N LEU A 62 -15.96 0.21 9.94
CA LEU A 62 -17.16 -0.55 10.26
C LEU A 62 -17.69 -0.11 11.63
N THR A 63 -19.01 -0.09 11.76
CA THR A 63 -19.63 0.01 13.08
C THR A 63 -19.72 -1.39 13.71
N PRO A 64 -19.81 -1.52 15.04
CA PRO A 64 -20.01 -2.82 15.68
C PRO A 64 -21.28 -3.54 15.21
N ALA A 65 -22.33 -2.78 14.85
CA ALA A 65 -23.55 -3.35 14.26
C ALA A 65 -23.28 -3.97 12.88
N MET A 66 -22.53 -3.28 12.02
CA MET A 66 -22.13 -3.80 10.71
C MET A 66 -21.21 -5.01 10.83
N GLU A 67 -20.31 -5.04 11.83
CA GLU A 67 -19.49 -6.22 12.10
C GLU A 67 -20.37 -7.44 12.42
N ASP A 68 -21.38 -7.27 13.27
CA ASP A 68 -22.31 -8.34 13.63
C ASP A 68 -23.11 -8.81 12.41
N ASP A 69 -23.60 -7.89 11.58
CA ASP A 69 -24.29 -8.20 10.31
C ASP A 69 -23.39 -9.02 9.37
N ILE A 70 -22.11 -8.65 9.25
CA ILE A 70 -21.12 -9.38 8.42
C ILE A 70 -20.85 -10.78 8.97
N LEU A 71 -20.71 -10.92 10.29
CA LEU A 71 -20.43 -12.21 10.93
C LEU A 71 -21.60 -13.20 10.78
N HIS A 72 -22.83 -12.68 10.73
CA HIS A 72 -24.05 -13.47 10.51
C HIS A 72 -24.48 -13.55 9.04
N ALA A 73 -23.69 -13.03 8.11
CA ALA A 73 -24.01 -13.03 6.69
C ALA A 73 -24.04 -14.45 6.09
N GLY A 74 -25.06 -14.72 5.27
CA GLY A 74 -25.23 -15.99 4.57
C GLY A 74 -25.33 -17.20 5.52
N SER A 75 -24.46 -18.18 5.31
CA SER A 75 -24.38 -19.39 6.17
C SER A 75 -23.37 -19.23 7.33
N GLY A 76 -22.84 -18.03 7.55
CA GLY A 76 -21.79 -17.78 8.55
C GLY A 76 -20.45 -18.45 8.23
N THR A 77 -20.24 -18.88 6.99
CA THR A 77 -18.94 -19.46 6.60
C THR A 77 -17.91 -18.35 6.43
N ARG A 78 -16.63 -18.65 6.66
CA ARG A 78 -15.52 -17.71 6.40
C ARG A 78 -15.63 -17.05 5.02
N ARG A 79 -16.04 -17.83 4.01
CA ARG A 79 -16.17 -17.35 2.63
C ARG A 79 -17.34 -16.36 2.49
N ASP A 80 -18.47 -16.62 3.14
CA ASP A 80 -19.62 -15.71 3.08
C ASP A 80 -19.34 -14.40 3.81
N ILE A 81 -18.73 -14.48 4.99
CA ILE A 81 -18.29 -13.32 5.78
C ILE A 81 -17.27 -12.48 4.99
N ALA A 82 -16.31 -13.14 4.33
CA ALA A 82 -15.33 -12.47 3.48
C ALA A 82 -15.97 -11.81 2.24
N ARG A 83 -16.99 -12.44 1.65
CA ARG A 83 -17.75 -11.88 0.53
C ARG A 83 -18.45 -10.60 0.93
N GLU A 84 -19.24 -10.66 2.00
CA GLU A 84 -20.02 -9.52 2.50
C GLU A 84 -19.10 -8.33 2.82
N LEU A 85 -17.98 -8.60 3.49
CA LEU A 85 -16.97 -7.59 3.76
C LEU A 85 -16.42 -6.93 2.49
N LEU A 86 -16.03 -7.72 1.49
CA LEU A 86 -15.46 -7.22 0.23
C LEU A 86 -16.48 -6.46 -0.63
N GLU A 87 -17.77 -6.78 -0.52
CA GLU A 87 -18.86 -6.08 -1.21
C GLU A 87 -19.19 -4.73 -0.56
N MET A 88 -19.07 -4.63 0.76
CA MET A 88 -19.29 -3.37 1.49
C MET A 88 -18.10 -2.40 1.44
N LEU A 89 -16.87 -2.89 1.45
CA LEU A 89 -15.67 -2.04 1.47
C LEU A 89 -15.64 -0.89 0.44
N PRO A 90 -16.05 -1.07 -0.84
CA PRO A 90 -16.08 -0.01 -1.83
C PRO A 90 -16.94 1.22 -1.49
N THR A 91 -17.95 1.07 -0.62
CA THR A 91 -18.85 2.16 -0.21
C THR A 91 -18.27 2.99 0.94
N MET A 92 -17.30 2.45 1.67
CA MET A 92 -16.70 3.04 2.89
C MET A 92 -15.47 3.94 2.62
N GLY A 93 -15.15 4.19 1.36
CA GLY A 93 -14.07 5.09 0.95
C GLY A 93 -12.66 4.49 0.98
N ASP A 94 -11.65 5.30 0.63
CA ASP A 94 -10.26 4.84 0.54
C ASP A 94 -9.65 4.46 1.91
N ARG A 95 -10.16 5.03 3.00
CA ARG A 95 -9.78 4.64 4.37
C ARG A 95 -10.06 3.17 4.62
N ALA A 96 -11.13 2.64 4.02
CA ALA A 96 -11.51 1.24 4.12
C ALA A 96 -10.48 0.32 3.44
N PHE A 97 -9.94 0.74 2.30
CA PHE A 97 -8.86 0.02 1.61
C PHE A 97 -7.58 -0.01 2.46
N ALA A 98 -7.18 1.14 3.01
CA ALA A 98 -6.00 1.22 3.88
C ALA A 98 -6.16 0.38 5.16
N ALA A 99 -7.33 0.44 5.79
CA ALA A 99 -7.65 -0.36 6.98
C ALA A 99 -7.67 -1.87 6.67
N LEU A 100 -8.17 -2.27 5.50
CA LEU A 100 -8.09 -3.65 5.03
C LEU A 100 -6.63 -4.10 4.90
N CYS A 101 -5.78 -3.34 4.19
CA CYS A 101 -4.37 -3.67 4.03
C CYS A 101 -3.67 -3.78 5.39
N LEU A 102 -3.96 -2.87 6.31
CA LEU A 102 -3.44 -2.92 7.67
C LEU A 102 -3.91 -4.16 8.43
N GLY A 103 -5.22 -4.48 8.36
CA GLY A 103 -5.79 -5.67 8.99
C GLY A 103 -5.19 -6.97 8.46
N LEU A 104 -4.91 -7.03 7.17
CA LEU A 104 -4.22 -8.17 6.54
C LEU A 104 -2.75 -8.28 6.98
N ARG A 105 -2.06 -7.15 7.23
CA ARG A 105 -0.67 -7.13 7.74
C ARG A 105 -0.58 -7.49 9.23
N GLN A 106 -1.53 -7.00 10.03
CA GLN A 106 -1.61 -7.31 11.46
C GLN A 106 -2.15 -8.73 11.71
N GLY A 107 -2.98 -9.23 10.80
CA GLY A 107 -3.46 -10.60 10.80
C GLY A 107 -2.32 -11.60 10.63
N CYS A 108 -2.31 -12.62 11.48
CA CYS A 108 -1.26 -13.62 11.48
C CYS A 108 -1.18 -14.32 10.10
N LYS A 109 -0.03 -14.17 9.42
CA LYS A 109 0.32 -14.83 8.14
C LYS A 109 -0.48 -14.38 6.89
N GLN A 110 -1.05 -13.17 6.88
CA GLN A 110 -1.82 -12.67 5.72
C GLN A 110 -1.26 -11.41 5.07
N ALA A 111 -0.05 -10.98 5.46
CA ALA A 111 0.62 -9.80 4.90
C ALA A 111 0.80 -9.87 3.37
N TYR A 112 0.98 -11.07 2.82
CA TYR A 112 1.10 -11.27 1.37
C TYR A 112 -0.17 -10.84 0.60
N LEU A 113 -1.34 -10.90 1.23
CA LEU A 113 -2.59 -10.41 0.63
C LEU A 113 -2.62 -8.89 0.56
N ALA A 114 -2.07 -8.21 1.58
CA ALA A 114 -1.90 -6.77 1.57
C ALA A 114 -0.87 -6.35 0.52
N ASP A 115 0.27 -7.05 0.46
CA ASP A 115 1.29 -6.78 -0.56
C ASP A 115 0.71 -6.96 -1.96
N MET A 116 -0.07 -8.01 -2.19
CA MET A 116 -0.77 -8.23 -3.47
C MET A 116 -1.75 -7.08 -3.81
N LEU A 117 -2.51 -6.58 -2.84
CA LEU A 117 -3.42 -5.44 -3.03
C LEU A 117 -2.69 -4.13 -3.31
N GLU A 118 -1.55 -3.91 -2.66
CA GLU A 118 -0.71 -2.72 -2.80
C GLU A 118 0.29 -2.82 -3.96
N THR A 119 0.42 -3.99 -4.61
CA THR A 119 1.18 -4.17 -5.86
C THR A 119 0.48 -3.51 -7.04
N LEU A 120 0.25 -2.21 -6.93
CA LEU A 120 0.19 -1.33 -8.07
C LEU A 120 1.59 -1.25 -8.68
N PRO A 121 1.70 -1.28 -10.02
CA PRO A 121 2.79 -0.54 -10.63
C PRO A 121 2.56 0.91 -10.22
N LYS A 122 3.37 1.43 -9.28
CA LYS A 122 3.32 2.84 -8.87
C LYS A 122 3.32 3.68 -10.15
N ALA A 123 2.17 4.20 -10.54
CA ALA A 123 2.11 5.19 -11.59
C ALA A 123 2.74 6.45 -11.02
N LYS A 124 4.05 6.57 -11.29
CA LYS A 124 4.90 7.75 -11.23
C LYS A 124 4.11 9.07 -11.11
N THR A 125 3.91 9.56 -9.90
CA THR A 125 3.64 11.00 -9.70
C THR A 125 4.74 11.65 -8.86
N THR A 126 5.98 11.22 -9.12
CA THR A 126 7.24 11.97 -8.93
C THR A 126 8.40 11.27 -9.65
N ALA A 127 8.15 10.77 -10.86
CA ALA A 127 9.17 10.21 -11.75
C ALA A 127 8.98 10.63 -13.21
N ALA A 128 8.40 11.82 -13.43
CA ALA A 128 8.64 12.60 -14.64
C ALA A 128 10.14 12.99 -14.82
N ASN A 129 11.02 12.62 -13.88
CA ASN A 129 12.48 12.78 -13.97
C ASN A 129 13.29 11.48 -13.74
N ALA A 130 12.69 10.29 -13.79
CA ALA A 130 13.45 9.03 -13.59
C ALA A 130 13.29 8.00 -14.72
N GLU A 131 12.28 8.12 -15.59
CA GLU A 131 12.02 7.12 -16.65
C GLU A 131 12.17 7.61 -18.09
N SER A 132 12.98 8.66 -18.29
CA SER A 132 13.79 8.81 -19.50
C SER A 132 15.08 7.97 -19.46
N ARG A 133 15.28 7.12 -18.43
CA ARG A 133 16.54 6.42 -18.19
C ARG A 133 16.51 4.89 -18.23
N LEU A 134 15.44 4.27 -18.74
CA LEU A 134 15.37 2.81 -18.92
C LEU A 134 15.06 2.31 -20.34
N LYS A 135 14.96 3.19 -21.35
CA LYS A 135 15.04 2.75 -22.76
C LYS A 135 16.47 2.66 -23.32
N ASN A 136 17.48 3.01 -22.52
CA ASN A 136 18.90 2.93 -22.89
C ASN A 136 19.64 1.91 -22.01
N LYS A 137 19.13 0.69 -21.83
CA LYS A 137 19.82 -0.33 -21.02
C LYS A 137 20.02 -1.68 -21.68
N ASP A 138 19.28 -2.00 -22.73
CA ASP A 138 19.49 -3.24 -23.50
C ASP A 138 20.53 -3.11 -24.65
N GLU A 139 21.09 -1.92 -24.89
CA GLU A 139 22.22 -1.74 -25.83
C GLU A 139 23.60 -1.52 -25.16
N VAL A 140 23.66 -1.43 -23.82
CA VAL A 140 24.91 -1.01 -23.14
C VAL A 140 25.70 -2.17 -22.53
N ILE A 141 25.13 -3.37 -22.48
CA ILE A 141 25.86 -4.55 -21.97
C ILE A 141 26.79 -5.14 -23.05
N ASP A 142 26.53 -4.87 -24.33
CA ASP A 142 27.32 -5.40 -25.44
C ASP A 142 28.68 -4.68 -25.60
N MET A 143 28.74 -3.38 -25.33
CA MET A 143 29.97 -2.59 -25.55
C MET A 143 31.03 -2.74 -24.45
N GLY A 144 30.63 -3.15 -23.24
CA GLY A 144 31.53 -3.28 -22.08
C GLY A 144 32.34 -4.57 -22.04
N LEU A 145 31.83 -5.65 -22.63
CA LEU A 145 32.53 -6.94 -22.75
C LEU A 145 33.61 -6.87 -23.83
N GLU A 146 33.40 -6.12 -24.91
CA GLU A 146 34.35 -6.07 -26.03
C GLU A 146 35.64 -5.31 -25.70
N ILE A 147 35.59 -4.31 -24.80
CA ILE A 147 36.79 -3.57 -24.35
C ILE A 147 37.69 -4.48 -23.48
N GLN A 148 37.12 -5.37 -22.68
CA GLN A 148 37.89 -6.30 -21.84
C GLN A 148 38.54 -7.43 -22.65
N VAL A 149 37.93 -7.86 -23.76
CA VAL A 149 38.51 -8.87 -24.66
C VAL A 149 39.70 -8.29 -25.43
N LYS A 150 39.56 -7.12 -26.07
CA LYS A 150 40.65 -6.48 -26.82
C LYS A 150 41.88 -6.19 -25.96
N LYS A 151 41.68 -5.80 -24.70
CA LYS A 151 42.78 -5.56 -23.75
C LYS A 151 43.50 -6.84 -23.33
N LYS A 152 42.81 -7.98 -23.31
CA LYS A 152 43.43 -9.28 -23.03
C LYS A 152 44.24 -9.80 -24.23
N ASP A 153 43.76 -9.60 -25.46
CA ASP A 153 44.49 -9.98 -26.67
C ASP A 153 45.81 -9.23 -26.85
N GLU A 154 45.85 -7.92 -26.55
CA GLU A 154 47.12 -7.17 -26.59
C GLU A 154 48.14 -7.65 -25.55
N ILE A 155 47.67 -8.04 -24.35
CA ILE A 155 48.55 -8.58 -23.30
C ILE A 155 49.13 -9.92 -23.74
N ILE A 156 48.31 -10.80 -24.35
CA ILE A 156 48.78 -12.09 -24.87
C ILE A 156 49.81 -11.88 -25.99
N LYS A 157 49.53 -10.97 -26.93
CA LYS A 157 50.45 -10.65 -28.03
C LYS A 157 51.78 -10.07 -27.54
N SER A 158 51.73 -9.22 -26.52
CA SER A 158 52.94 -8.65 -25.89
C SER A 158 53.75 -9.67 -25.11
N LEU A 159 53.11 -10.68 -24.50
CA LEU A 159 53.80 -11.77 -23.80
C LEU A 159 54.43 -12.75 -24.78
N GLU A 160 53.75 -13.11 -25.86
CA GLU A 160 54.29 -13.99 -26.90
C GLU A 160 55.46 -13.36 -27.66
N ALA A 161 55.48 -12.04 -27.85
CA ALA A 161 56.62 -11.34 -28.46
C ALA A 161 57.86 -11.36 -27.55
N LYS A 162 57.67 -11.28 -26.22
CA LYS A 162 58.77 -11.35 -25.25
C LYS A 162 59.36 -12.75 -25.10
N LEU A 163 58.56 -13.81 -25.32
CA LEU A 163 59.03 -15.19 -25.19
C LEU A 163 59.83 -15.69 -26.42
N ARG A 164 59.72 -15.03 -27.58
CA ARG A 164 60.41 -15.41 -28.83
C ARG A 164 61.82 -14.81 -28.99
N HIS A 165 62.25 -13.95 -28.07
CA HIS A 165 63.55 -13.26 -28.12
C HIS A 165 64.49 -13.65 -26.96
N THR A 166 64.17 -14.71 -26.24
CA THR A 166 65.06 -15.44 -25.32
C THR A 166 65.41 -16.79 -25.91
#